data_AF-A0A7E5W9K0-F1
#
_entry.id   AF-A0A7E5W9K0-F1
#
_cell.length_a   1.000
_cell.length_b   1.000
_cell.length_c   1.000
_cell.angle_alpha   90.00
_cell.angle_beta   90.00
_cell.angle_gamma   90.00
#
_symmetry.space_group_name_H-M   'P 1'
#
loop_
_entity.id
_entity.type
_entity.pdbx_description
1 polymer ?
#
loop_
_entity_poly.entity_id
_entity_poly.type
_entity_poly.pdbx_seq_one_letter_code
_entity_poly.pdbx_strand_id
1 'polypeptide(L)'
;MEPKTELQKNATIAARRQELDVYQRALDIQWLNSRMEDGRMGRCLALIQREAEMEKDFQERTDHAAIVNARANRETALGIEIAKVRREEVCQLLRRHYLRERDPSLRELARKLQAGYVCRDLQQQILHNEYKRWEERAEEKRANDILLNALYGDKDAKIREEREKMERNSQYCKELQQQLVNRQLQKQCEYEDTLIEKKMLEEIIKTMSDEDMRELQQKREQTEKMRNEMKTFQQARDSWREKQKELVIIEERKIEEQNKMVADRSLAIIAERERRIKVKEEFNKRIAAQILADEAARQERTNIIKLLQEQEYLEKNVQDDIAEREKLERVRRDTKEALTAQMRERRDAQRERTEKEAAFRRETEAKMADDEAKAREKLRQKREQGKLYSQELLRQIQENARRKAEEQKMEEQRAVYVWECDKKWQEEVSKEREKMIEEHVPPLLGYLQAGVVQRADLAAARRPKCNAQCRALRDY
;
A
#
# COMPACT_ATOMS: atom_id res chain seq x y z
N MET A 1 -0.27 -78.05 124.79
CA MET A 1 1.04 -78.22 124.15
C MET A 1 2.08 -77.73 125.14
N GLU A 2 2.85 -78.65 125.75
CA GLU A 2 4.19 -78.32 126.26
C GLU A 2 4.90 -77.42 125.24
N PRO A 3 5.70 -76.44 125.68
CA PRO A 3 6.18 -75.38 124.82
C PRO A 3 6.93 -76.03 123.66
N LYS A 4 6.31 -76.00 122.47
CA LYS A 4 6.98 -76.40 121.23
C LYS A 4 8.32 -75.71 121.24
N THR A 5 9.38 -76.52 121.38
CA THR A 5 10.77 -76.08 121.25
C THR A 5 10.89 -75.20 120.01
N GLU A 6 11.74 -74.19 120.04
CA GLU A 6 11.93 -73.30 118.88
C GLU A 6 12.15 -74.08 117.58
N LEU A 7 12.77 -75.26 117.64
CA LEU A 7 12.90 -76.22 116.53
C LEU A 7 11.56 -76.62 115.89
N GLN A 8 10.51 -76.89 116.67
CA GLN A 8 9.20 -77.26 116.15
C GLN A 8 8.42 -76.06 115.61
N LYS A 9 8.57 -74.87 116.22
CA LYS A 9 8.00 -73.63 115.68
C LYS A 9 8.69 -73.24 114.37
N ASN A 10 10.01 -73.36 114.31
CA ASN A 10 10.82 -73.17 113.10
C ASN A 10 10.48 -74.20 112.03
N ALA A 11 10.21 -75.47 112.39
CA ALA A 11 9.74 -76.48 111.45
C ALA A 11 8.35 -76.14 110.89
N THR A 12 7.41 -75.65 111.71
CA THR A 12 6.09 -75.21 111.21
C THR A 12 6.16 -73.93 110.38
N ILE A 13 7.05 -72.98 110.71
CA ILE A 13 7.28 -71.77 109.91
C ILE A 13 7.97 -72.13 108.60
N ALA A 14 8.94 -73.05 108.62
CA ALA A 14 9.61 -73.58 107.43
C ALA A 14 8.64 -74.34 106.53
N ALA A 15 7.77 -75.18 107.09
CA ALA A 15 6.71 -75.87 106.35
C ALA A 15 5.73 -74.87 105.71
N ARG A 16 5.32 -73.82 106.45
CA ARG A 16 4.40 -72.81 105.92
C ARG A 16 5.05 -71.90 104.88
N ARG A 17 6.36 -71.63 104.98
CA ARG A 17 7.14 -70.97 103.93
C ARG A 17 7.25 -71.86 102.69
N GLN A 18 7.50 -73.16 102.87
CA GLN A 18 7.52 -74.12 101.76
C GLN A 18 6.14 -74.22 101.10
N GLU A 19 5.05 -74.26 101.85
CA GLU A 19 3.69 -74.24 101.31
C GLU A 19 3.43 -72.95 100.53
N LEU A 20 3.76 -71.78 101.08
CA LEU A 20 3.62 -70.50 100.39
C LEU A 20 4.49 -70.42 99.13
N ASP A 21 5.73 -70.90 99.17
CA ASP A 21 6.61 -70.99 97.99
C ASP A 21 6.03 -71.93 96.93
N VAL A 22 5.41 -73.05 97.33
CA VAL A 22 4.73 -73.97 96.42
C VAL A 22 3.49 -73.31 95.81
N TYR A 23 2.67 -72.60 96.60
CA TYR A 23 1.52 -71.85 96.10
C TYR A 23 1.93 -70.71 95.17
N GLN A 24 3.01 -70.01 95.48
CA GLN A 24 3.53 -68.92 94.67
C GLN A 24 4.12 -69.43 93.35
N ARG A 25 4.86 -70.56 93.37
CA ARG A 25 5.28 -71.27 92.16
C ARG A 25 4.10 -71.76 91.32
N ALA A 26 3.05 -72.29 91.95
CA ALA A 26 1.86 -72.74 91.22
C ALA A 26 1.13 -71.57 90.53
N LEU A 27 1.01 -70.42 91.21
CA LEU A 27 0.47 -69.19 90.64
C LEU A 27 1.34 -68.64 89.49
N ASP A 28 2.66 -68.63 89.66
CA ASP A 28 3.61 -68.19 88.63
C ASP A 28 3.56 -69.10 87.39
N ILE A 29 3.45 -70.42 87.58
CA ILE A 29 3.27 -71.39 86.49
C ILE A 29 1.93 -71.19 85.79
N GLN A 30 0.86 -70.97 86.55
CA GLN A 30 -0.46 -70.70 85.98
C GLN A 30 -0.46 -69.40 85.17
N TRP A 31 0.17 -68.35 85.67
CA TRP A 31 0.34 -67.07 84.96
C TRP A 31 1.18 -67.22 83.69
N LEU A 32 2.30 -67.96 83.76
CA LEU A 32 3.13 -68.28 82.58
C LEU A 32 2.34 -69.08 81.53
N ASN A 33 1.54 -70.06 81.95
CA ASN A 33 0.71 -70.86 81.04
C ASN A 33 -0.38 -70.01 80.37
N SER A 34 -1.13 -69.20 81.13
CA SER A 34 -2.12 -68.28 80.55
C SER A 34 -1.49 -67.28 79.57
N ARG A 35 -0.32 -66.71 79.92
CA ARG A 35 0.42 -65.81 79.01
C ARG A 35 0.96 -66.52 77.77
N MET A 36 1.39 -67.78 77.90
CA MET A 36 1.84 -68.59 76.76
C MET A 36 0.67 -69.03 75.88
N GLU A 37 -0.50 -69.31 76.45
CA GLU A 37 -1.74 -69.58 75.72
C GLU A 37 -2.22 -68.33 74.97
N ASP A 38 -2.19 -67.16 75.60
CA ASP A 38 -2.46 -65.87 74.94
C ASP A 38 -1.45 -65.60 73.81
N GLY A 39 -0.17 -65.92 74.01
CA GLY A 39 0.87 -65.79 72.99
C GLY A 39 0.78 -66.84 71.86
N ARG A 40 0.29 -68.05 72.15
CA ARG A 40 -0.01 -69.08 71.13
C ARG A 40 -1.24 -68.71 70.33
N MET A 41 -2.31 -68.26 71.00
CA MET A 41 -3.53 -67.75 70.37
C MET A 41 -3.21 -66.54 69.48
N GLY A 42 -2.40 -65.60 69.97
CA GLY A 42 -1.94 -64.45 69.17
C GLY A 42 -1.16 -64.85 67.91
N ARG A 43 -0.31 -65.89 67.97
CA ARG A 43 0.39 -66.43 66.79
C ARG A 43 -0.55 -67.13 65.81
N CYS A 44 -1.51 -67.91 66.31
CA CYS A 44 -2.53 -68.54 65.46
C CYS A 44 -3.40 -67.48 64.78
N LEU A 45 -3.85 -66.45 65.51
CA LEU A 45 -4.60 -65.33 64.94
C LEU A 45 -3.77 -64.55 63.92
N ALA A 46 -2.48 -64.31 64.16
CA ALA A 46 -1.59 -63.66 63.21
C ALA A 46 -1.38 -64.50 61.92
N LEU A 47 -1.30 -65.82 62.04
CA LEU A 47 -1.24 -66.72 60.87
C LEU A 47 -2.54 -66.69 60.07
N ILE A 48 -3.69 -66.77 60.74
CA ILE A 48 -5.01 -66.67 60.10
C ILE A 48 -5.18 -65.30 59.43
N GLN A 49 -4.76 -64.21 60.08
CA GLN A 49 -4.78 -62.87 59.49
C GLN A 49 -3.87 -62.79 58.25
N ARG A 50 -2.67 -63.35 58.32
CA ARG A 50 -1.73 -63.38 57.19
C ARG A 50 -2.27 -64.22 56.02
N GLU A 51 -2.88 -65.35 56.29
CA GLU A 51 -3.55 -66.18 55.28
C GLU A 51 -4.73 -65.43 54.64
N ALA A 52 -5.56 -64.78 55.45
CA ALA A 52 -6.67 -63.96 54.97
C ALA A 52 -6.19 -62.74 54.15
N GLU A 53 -5.07 -62.12 54.52
CA GLU A 53 -4.43 -61.04 53.74
C GLU A 53 -3.93 -61.55 52.38
N MET A 54 -3.23 -62.69 52.35
CA MET A 54 -2.78 -63.29 51.09
C MET A 54 -3.94 -63.69 50.19
N GLU A 55 -5.03 -64.20 50.75
CA GLU A 55 -6.23 -64.57 49.99
C GLU A 55 -6.95 -63.34 49.43
N LYS A 56 -7.04 -62.25 50.21
CA LYS A 56 -7.54 -60.95 49.73
C LYS A 56 -6.67 -60.40 48.60
N ASP A 57 -5.35 -60.37 48.77
CA ASP A 57 -4.42 -59.90 47.73
C ASP A 57 -4.56 -60.71 46.43
N PHE A 58 -4.76 -62.03 46.56
CA PHE A 58 -4.98 -62.89 45.39
C PHE A 58 -6.31 -62.55 44.70
N GLN A 59 -7.40 -62.40 45.47
CA GLN A 59 -8.71 -62.03 44.96
C GLN A 59 -8.69 -60.65 44.28
N GLU A 60 -8.07 -59.65 44.90
CA GLU A 60 -7.93 -58.30 44.33
C GLU A 60 -7.15 -58.33 43.01
N ARG A 61 -6.08 -59.14 42.91
CA ARG A 61 -5.34 -59.30 41.65
C ARG A 61 -6.16 -59.98 40.57
N THR A 62 -6.93 -61.03 40.92
CA THR A 62 -7.79 -61.70 39.95
C THR A 62 -8.93 -60.80 39.50
N ASP A 63 -9.53 -60.04 40.41
CA ASP A 63 -10.61 -59.09 40.10
C ASP A 63 -10.08 -57.93 39.26
N HIS A 64 -8.91 -57.38 39.60
CA HIS A 64 -8.26 -56.35 38.80
C HIS A 64 -7.90 -56.86 37.40
N ALA A 65 -7.35 -58.07 37.29
CA ALA A 65 -7.07 -58.68 35.99
C ALA A 65 -8.35 -58.90 35.17
N ALA A 66 -9.44 -59.35 35.81
CA ALA A 66 -10.74 -59.50 35.18
C ALA A 66 -11.32 -58.15 34.71
N ILE A 67 -11.21 -57.09 35.51
CA ILE A 67 -11.65 -55.73 35.15
C ILE A 67 -10.84 -55.18 33.98
N VAL A 68 -9.52 -55.34 33.99
CA VAL A 68 -8.64 -54.88 32.89
C VAL A 68 -8.96 -55.64 31.61
N ASN A 69 -9.11 -56.97 31.66
CA ASN A 69 -9.49 -57.78 30.51
C ASN A 69 -10.88 -57.41 29.97
N ALA A 70 -11.86 -57.22 30.86
CA ALA A 70 -13.19 -56.77 30.48
C ALA A 70 -13.17 -55.39 29.81
N ARG A 71 -12.34 -54.46 30.32
CA ARG A 71 -12.14 -53.14 29.72
C ARG A 71 -11.49 -53.23 28.34
N ALA A 72 -10.41 -54.01 28.20
CA ALA A 72 -9.74 -54.23 26.92
C ALA A 72 -10.69 -54.86 25.87
N ASN A 73 -11.53 -55.81 26.28
CA ASN A 73 -12.55 -56.40 25.40
C ASN A 73 -13.61 -55.38 24.95
N ARG A 74 -14.04 -54.49 25.85
CA ARG A 74 -14.95 -53.39 25.47
C ARG A 74 -14.29 -52.39 24.53
N GLU A 75 -13.05 -52.00 24.79
CA GLU A 75 -12.29 -51.06 23.96
C GLU A 75 -12.03 -51.63 22.56
N THR A 76 -11.70 -52.92 22.45
CA THR A 76 -11.54 -53.60 21.14
C THR A 76 -12.87 -53.72 20.39
N ALA A 77 -13.96 -54.08 21.07
CA ALA A 77 -15.30 -54.12 20.47
C ALA A 77 -15.72 -52.73 19.94
N LEU A 78 -15.56 -51.68 20.76
CA LEU A 78 -15.81 -50.29 20.36
C LEU A 78 -14.90 -49.87 19.20
N GLY A 79 -13.62 -50.26 19.21
CA GLY A 79 -12.69 -49.99 18.13
C GLY A 79 -13.13 -50.61 16.80
N ILE A 80 -13.66 -51.84 16.83
CA ILE A 80 -14.22 -52.51 15.66
C ILE A 80 -15.48 -51.80 15.16
N GLU A 81 -16.38 -51.39 16.04
CA GLU A 81 -17.59 -50.65 15.68
C GLU A 81 -17.26 -49.29 15.07
N ILE A 82 -16.34 -48.53 15.68
CA ILE A 82 -15.86 -47.26 15.13
C ILE A 82 -15.25 -47.48 13.74
N ALA A 83 -14.46 -48.53 13.55
CA ALA A 83 -13.88 -48.85 12.25
C ALA A 83 -14.96 -49.22 11.20
N LYS A 84 -16.04 -49.91 11.59
CA LYS A 84 -17.17 -50.21 10.70
C LYS A 84 -17.89 -48.94 10.29
N VAL A 85 -18.26 -48.07 11.24
CA VAL A 85 -18.91 -46.79 10.96
C VAL A 85 -18.07 -45.94 10.01
N ARG A 86 -16.76 -45.82 10.28
CA ARG A 86 -15.85 -45.08 9.38
C ARG A 86 -15.78 -45.66 7.97
N ARG A 87 -15.76 -46.99 7.84
CA ARG A 87 -15.79 -47.65 6.52
C ARG A 87 -17.09 -47.36 5.78
N GLU A 88 -18.22 -47.43 6.47
CA GLU A 88 -19.54 -47.11 5.90
C GLU A 88 -19.62 -45.66 5.44
N GLU A 89 -19.12 -44.71 6.23
CA GLU A 89 -19.02 -43.29 5.87
C GLU A 89 -18.18 -43.09 4.60
N VAL A 90 -17.01 -43.72 4.51
CA VAL A 90 -16.14 -43.64 3.33
C VAL A 90 -16.83 -44.23 2.10
N CYS A 91 -17.48 -45.39 2.23
CA CYS A 91 -18.25 -46.01 1.15
C CYS A 91 -19.40 -45.11 0.68
N GLN A 92 -20.11 -44.47 1.61
CA GLN A 92 -21.18 -43.52 1.28
C GLN A 92 -20.63 -42.31 0.54
N LEU A 93 -19.54 -41.69 1.01
CA LEU A 93 -18.91 -40.55 0.34
C LEU A 93 -18.42 -40.90 -1.05
N LEU A 94 -17.79 -42.07 -1.22
CA LEU A 94 -17.35 -42.56 -2.52
C LEU A 94 -18.55 -42.80 -3.45
N ARG A 95 -19.67 -43.34 -2.94
CA ARG A 95 -20.90 -43.50 -3.73
C ARG A 95 -21.47 -42.16 -4.15
N ARG A 96 -21.50 -41.15 -3.27
CA ARG A 96 -21.95 -39.78 -3.61
C ARG A 96 -21.06 -39.17 -4.69
N HIS A 97 -19.75 -39.28 -4.53
CA HIS A 97 -18.78 -38.80 -5.52
C HIS A 97 -19.02 -39.45 -6.88
N TYR A 98 -19.16 -40.78 -6.90
CA TYR A 98 -19.45 -41.53 -8.12
C TYR A 98 -20.76 -41.10 -8.80
N LEU A 99 -21.83 -40.87 -8.02
CA LEU A 99 -23.11 -40.35 -8.55
C LEU A 99 -22.92 -38.96 -9.18
N ARG A 100 -22.28 -38.03 -8.46
CA ARG A 100 -22.02 -36.65 -8.93
C ARG A 100 -21.16 -36.60 -10.18
N GLU A 101 -20.20 -37.52 -10.31
CA GLU A 101 -19.35 -37.61 -11.49
C GLU A 101 -20.06 -38.29 -12.65
N ARG A 102 -20.76 -39.39 -12.44
CA ARG A 102 -21.33 -40.21 -13.52
C ARG A 102 -22.63 -39.63 -14.08
N ASP A 103 -23.48 -39.04 -13.23
CA ASP A 103 -24.75 -38.48 -13.65
C ASP A 103 -24.60 -37.05 -14.23
N PRO A 104 -25.06 -36.79 -15.46
CA PRO A 104 -24.95 -35.46 -16.09
C PRO A 104 -25.72 -34.37 -15.34
N SER A 105 -26.88 -34.70 -14.78
CA SER A 105 -27.77 -33.72 -14.13
C SER A 105 -27.17 -33.18 -12.83
N LEU A 106 -26.54 -34.06 -12.04
CA LEU A 106 -25.82 -33.67 -10.83
C LEU A 106 -24.57 -32.85 -11.16
N ARG A 107 -23.86 -33.18 -12.25
CA ARG A 107 -22.69 -32.43 -12.70
C ARG A 107 -23.05 -31.01 -13.13
N GLU A 108 -24.14 -30.84 -13.85
CA GLU A 108 -24.65 -29.52 -14.22
C GLU A 108 -25.09 -28.71 -13.00
N LEU A 109 -25.79 -29.35 -12.05
CA LEU A 109 -26.14 -28.71 -10.77
C LEU A 109 -24.89 -28.26 -10.02
N ALA A 110 -23.86 -29.10 -9.91
CA ALA A 110 -22.60 -28.76 -9.26
C ALA A 110 -21.94 -27.52 -9.90
N ARG A 111 -21.87 -27.46 -11.24
CA ARG A 111 -21.34 -26.28 -11.95
C ARG A 111 -22.14 -25.02 -11.68
N LYS A 112 -23.48 -25.12 -11.68
CA LYS A 112 -24.38 -23.99 -11.39
C LYS A 112 -24.23 -23.50 -9.94
N LEU A 113 -24.08 -24.41 -8.99
CA LEU A 113 -23.79 -24.08 -7.58
C LEU A 113 -22.41 -23.44 -7.42
N GLN A 114 -21.39 -23.98 -8.10
CA GLN A 114 -20.04 -23.38 -8.11
C GLN A 114 -20.05 -21.97 -8.68
N ALA A 115 -20.77 -21.74 -9.79
CA ALA A 115 -20.98 -20.40 -10.34
C ALA A 115 -21.68 -19.48 -9.33
N GLY A 116 -22.66 -19.99 -8.57
CA GLY A 116 -23.29 -19.25 -7.47
C GLY A 116 -22.30 -18.80 -6.39
N TYR A 117 -21.36 -19.67 -5.97
CA TYR A 117 -20.30 -19.29 -5.03
C TYR A 117 -19.41 -18.18 -5.60
N VAL A 118 -18.98 -18.32 -6.86
CA VAL A 118 -18.19 -17.29 -7.55
C VAL A 118 -18.94 -15.96 -7.62
N CYS A 119 -20.24 -15.97 -7.94
CA CYS A 119 -21.06 -14.76 -7.96
C CYS A 119 -21.18 -14.11 -6.57
N ARG A 120 -21.37 -14.91 -5.51
CA ARG A 120 -21.39 -14.41 -4.14
C ARG A 120 -20.09 -13.73 -3.75
N ASP A 121 -18.97 -14.40 -4.01
CA ASP A 121 -17.65 -13.90 -3.64
C ASP A 121 -17.29 -12.66 -4.47
N LEU A 122 -17.67 -12.62 -5.76
CA LEU A 122 -17.52 -11.43 -6.61
C LEU A 122 -18.34 -10.25 -6.07
N GLN A 123 -19.57 -10.48 -5.62
CA GLN A 123 -20.40 -9.42 -5.04
C GLN A 123 -19.80 -8.89 -3.73
N GLN A 124 -19.21 -9.76 -2.90
CA GLN A 124 -18.47 -9.35 -1.72
C GLN A 124 -17.23 -8.52 -2.08
N GLN A 125 -16.50 -8.90 -3.14
CA GLN A 125 -15.36 -8.12 -3.63
C GLN A 125 -15.78 -6.75 -4.17
N ILE A 126 -16.90 -6.66 -4.90
CA ILE A 126 -17.44 -5.39 -5.37
C ILE A 126 -17.76 -4.48 -4.18
N LEU A 127 -18.48 -4.99 -3.17
CA LEU A 127 -18.80 -4.24 -1.96
C LEU A 127 -17.55 -3.80 -1.20
N HIS A 128 -16.54 -4.67 -1.09
CA HIS A 128 -15.26 -4.33 -0.46
C HIS A 128 -14.52 -3.23 -1.23
N ASN A 129 -14.48 -3.31 -2.56
CA ASN A 129 -13.85 -2.29 -3.40
C ASN A 129 -14.60 -0.96 -3.33
N GLU A 130 -15.93 -0.98 -3.27
CA GLU A 130 -16.74 0.22 -3.05
C GLU A 130 -16.44 0.85 -1.69
N TYR A 131 -16.40 0.05 -0.63
CA TYR A 131 -16.02 0.51 0.71
C TYR A 131 -14.63 1.15 0.70
N LYS A 132 -13.64 0.49 0.07
CA LYS A 132 -12.29 1.03 -0.07
C LYS A 132 -12.25 2.36 -0.83
N ARG A 133 -13.01 2.50 -1.92
CA ARG A 133 -13.15 3.78 -2.65
C ARG A 133 -13.76 4.88 -1.78
N TRP A 134 -14.72 4.56 -0.93
CA TRP A 134 -15.30 5.52 0.02
C TRP A 134 -14.29 5.94 1.09
N GLU A 135 -13.49 5.00 1.58
CA GLU A 135 -12.41 5.24 2.53
C GLU A 135 -11.32 6.14 1.93
N GLU A 136 -10.82 5.81 0.74
CA GLU A 136 -9.84 6.63 0.00
C GLU A 136 -10.35 8.06 -0.21
N ARG A 137 -11.62 8.24 -0.65
CA ARG A 137 -12.23 9.58 -0.78
C ARG A 137 -12.32 10.32 0.55
N ALA A 138 -12.57 9.62 1.65
CA ALA A 138 -12.64 10.25 2.97
C ALA A 138 -11.25 10.66 3.46
N GLU A 139 -10.21 9.88 3.14
CA GLU A 139 -8.81 10.24 3.40
C GLU A 139 -8.33 11.41 2.55
N GLU A 140 -8.64 11.41 1.24
CA GLU A 140 -8.34 12.53 0.34
C GLU A 140 -8.98 13.83 0.82
N LYS A 141 -10.25 13.79 1.26
CA LYS A 141 -10.91 14.96 1.86
C LYS A 141 -10.17 15.45 3.10
N ARG A 142 -9.83 14.54 4.03
CA ARG A 142 -9.07 14.87 5.24
C ARG A 142 -7.71 15.48 4.91
N ALA A 143 -6.98 14.94 3.92
CA ALA A 143 -5.71 15.48 3.48
C ALA A 143 -5.85 16.87 2.85
N ASN A 144 -6.87 17.06 2.00
CA ASN A 144 -7.18 18.37 1.41
C ASN A 144 -7.54 19.41 2.48
N ASP A 145 -8.32 19.04 3.49
CA ASP A 145 -8.68 19.94 4.60
C ASP A 145 -7.42 20.36 5.39
N ILE A 146 -6.49 19.43 5.63
CA ILE A 146 -5.21 19.74 6.29
C ILE A 146 -4.36 20.70 5.44
N LEU A 147 -4.24 20.43 4.13
CA LEU A 147 -3.51 21.31 3.21
C LEU A 147 -4.14 22.70 3.13
N LEU A 148 -5.47 22.78 3.07
CA LEU A 148 -6.20 24.03 3.02
C LEU A 148 -5.99 24.84 4.32
N ASN A 149 -6.04 24.19 5.47
CA ASN A 149 -5.74 24.81 6.77
C ASN A 149 -4.30 25.33 6.84
N ALA A 150 -3.33 24.57 6.32
CA ALA A 150 -1.93 25.02 6.24
C ALA A 150 -1.80 26.26 5.34
N LEU A 151 -2.44 26.26 4.17
CA LEU A 151 -2.46 27.42 3.26
C LEU A 151 -3.12 28.66 3.88
N TYR A 152 -4.20 28.48 4.66
CA TYR A 152 -4.81 29.58 5.41
C TYR A 152 -3.86 30.09 6.50
N GLY A 153 -3.19 29.21 7.24
CA GLY A 153 -2.16 29.58 8.21
C GLY A 153 -1.04 30.42 7.61
N ASP A 154 -0.55 30.03 6.42
CA ASP A 154 0.48 30.77 5.69
C ASP A 154 -0.01 32.14 5.19
N LYS A 155 -1.25 32.23 4.70
CA LYS A 155 -1.86 33.51 4.30
C LYS A 155 -1.98 34.45 5.50
N ASP A 156 -2.44 33.94 6.63
CA ASP A 156 -2.57 34.72 7.86
C ASP A 156 -1.20 35.15 8.41
N ALA A 157 -0.16 34.33 8.23
CA ALA A 157 1.21 34.70 8.56
C ALA A 157 1.73 35.82 7.65
N LYS A 158 1.49 35.74 6.34
CA LYS A 158 1.87 36.80 5.38
C LYS A 158 1.15 38.12 5.66
N ILE A 159 -0.16 38.09 5.94
CA ILE A 159 -0.92 39.29 6.28
C ILE A 159 -0.35 39.92 7.56
N ARG A 160 0.04 39.11 8.55
CA ARG A 160 0.70 39.62 9.77
C ARG A 160 2.05 40.27 9.47
N GLU A 161 2.88 39.63 8.65
CA GLU A 161 4.18 40.18 8.25
C GLU A 161 4.04 41.50 7.48
N GLU A 162 3.07 41.59 6.57
CA GLU A 162 2.77 42.82 5.83
C GLU A 162 2.29 43.95 6.75
N ARG A 163 1.45 43.64 7.74
CA ARG A 163 1.02 44.60 8.77
C ARG A 163 2.20 45.10 9.60
N GLU A 164 3.05 44.20 10.09
CA GLU A 164 4.24 44.59 10.83
C GLU A 164 5.18 45.47 10.00
N LYS A 165 5.35 45.15 8.71
CA LYS A 165 6.16 45.96 7.79
C LYS A 165 5.54 47.36 7.58
N MET A 166 4.22 47.44 7.42
CA MET A 166 3.49 48.71 7.35
C MET A 166 3.65 49.53 8.62
N GLU A 167 3.56 48.91 9.80
CA GLU A 167 3.76 49.56 11.09
C GLU A 167 5.19 50.08 11.26
N ARG A 168 6.20 49.26 10.94
CA ARG A 168 7.61 49.69 10.96
C ARG A 168 7.87 50.85 10.00
N ASN A 169 7.30 50.81 8.79
CA ASN A 169 7.40 51.92 7.85
C ASN A 169 6.70 53.18 8.36
N SER A 170 5.54 53.05 9.01
CA SER A 170 4.82 54.17 9.62
C SER A 170 5.64 54.81 10.75
N GLN A 171 6.24 53.99 11.62
CA GLN A 171 7.13 54.45 12.68
C GLN A 171 8.35 55.18 12.11
N TYR A 172 9.01 54.60 11.12
CA TYR A 172 10.15 55.22 10.44
C TYR A 172 9.78 56.58 9.80
N CYS A 173 8.63 56.67 9.12
CA CYS A 173 8.14 57.93 8.57
C CYS A 173 7.89 58.98 9.66
N LYS A 174 7.34 58.60 10.81
CA LYS A 174 7.14 59.51 11.96
C LYS A 174 8.46 60.00 12.52
N GLU A 175 9.45 59.11 12.68
CA GLU A 175 10.79 59.48 13.13
C GLU A 175 11.46 60.46 12.15
N LEU A 176 11.35 60.21 10.84
CA LEU A 176 11.89 61.11 9.82
C LEU A 176 11.21 62.48 9.86
N GLN A 177 9.89 62.53 10.02
CA GLN A 177 9.16 63.79 10.21
C GLN A 177 9.66 64.54 11.45
N GLN A 178 9.89 63.83 12.55
CA GLN A 178 10.41 64.43 13.76
C GLN A 178 11.85 64.94 13.60
N GLN A 179 12.71 64.22 12.87
CA GLN A 179 14.04 64.71 12.51
C GLN A 179 13.98 66.00 11.69
N LEU A 180 13.04 66.10 10.74
CA LEU A 180 12.85 67.33 9.95
C LEU A 180 12.39 68.50 10.82
N VAL A 181 11.45 68.27 11.73
CA VAL A 181 11.00 69.29 12.70
C VAL A 181 12.15 69.73 13.59
N ASN A 182 12.92 68.80 14.15
CA ASN A 182 14.07 69.10 14.99
C ASN A 182 15.14 69.90 14.23
N ARG A 183 15.42 69.55 12.97
CA ARG A 183 16.37 70.30 12.13
C ARG A 183 15.87 71.70 11.83
N GLN A 184 14.56 71.88 11.63
CA GLN A 184 13.97 73.20 11.43
C GLN A 184 14.05 74.04 12.71
N LEU A 185 13.79 73.44 13.87
CA LEU A 185 13.92 74.09 15.17
C LEU A 185 15.36 74.52 15.42
N GLN A 186 16.33 73.64 15.12
CA GLN A 186 17.75 73.96 15.24
C GLN A 186 18.15 75.17 14.38
N LYS A 187 17.69 75.24 13.12
CA LYS A 187 17.90 76.42 12.27
C LYS A 187 17.27 77.69 12.83
N GLN A 188 16.12 77.58 13.50
CA GLN A 188 15.48 78.72 14.16
C GLN A 188 16.33 79.21 15.33
N CYS A 189 16.83 78.30 16.17
CA CYS A 189 17.75 78.66 17.26
C CYS A 189 19.03 79.30 16.73
N GLU A 190 19.67 78.70 15.72
CA GLU A 190 20.87 79.27 15.08
C GLU A 190 20.59 80.68 14.52
N TYR A 191 19.42 80.91 13.91
CA TYR A 191 19.03 82.22 13.43
C TYR A 191 18.84 83.23 14.57
N GLU A 192 18.16 82.85 15.65
CA GLU A 192 18.00 83.67 16.85
C GLU A 192 19.36 84.06 17.45
N ASP A 193 20.29 83.11 17.56
CA ASP A 193 21.65 83.34 18.04
C ASP A 193 22.39 84.35 17.14
N THR A 194 22.34 84.20 15.81
CA THR A 194 22.96 85.18 14.90
C THR A 194 22.36 86.58 15.03
N LEU A 195 21.08 86.67 15.39
CA LEU A 195 20.38 87.95 15.60
C LEU A 195 20.83 88.60 16.92
N ILE A 196 21.04 87.80 17.96
CA ILE A 196 21.61 88.25 19.24
C ILE A 196 23.05 88.74 19.00
N GLU A 197 23.88 87.95 18.33
CA GLU A 197 25.26 88.33 17.98
C GLU A 197 25.31 89.62 17.16
N LYS A 198 24.44 89.75 16.14
CA LYS A 198 24.36 90.98 15.33
C LYS A 198 24.02 92.21 16.17
N LYS A 199 23.03 92.11 17.07
CA LYS A 199 22.67 93.22 17.98
C LYS A 199 23.84 93.59 18.89
N MET A 200 24.54 92.60 19.44
CA MET A 200 25.72 92.81 20.28
C MET A 200 26.85 93.51 19.49
N LEU A 201 27.09 93.12 18.22
CA LEU A 201 28.06 93.79 17.35
C LEU A 201 27.65 95.24 17.02
N GLU A 202 26.36 95.49 16.76
CA GLU A 202 25.85 96.85 16.53
C GLU A 202 26.04 97.74 17.77
N GLU A 203 25.84 97.20 18.99
CA GLU A 203 26.13 97.90 20.25
C GLU A 203 27.63 98.20 20.43
N ILE A 204 28.52 97.26 20.07
CA ILE A 204 29.97 97.48 20.06
C ILE A 204 30.36 98.60 19.07
N ILE A 205 29.82 98.57 17.85
CA ILE A 205 30.10 99.62 16.85
C ILE A 205 29.63 100.98 17.34
N LYS A 206 28.43 101.02 17.95
CA LYS A 206 27.89 102.27 18.52
C LYS A 206 28.77 102.81 19.64
N THR A 207 29.18 101.96 20.57
CA THR A 207 30.08 102.35 21.67
C THR A 207 31.44 102.82 21.16
N MET A 208 32.05 102.15 20.18
CA MET A 208 33.26 102.63 19.51
C MET A 208 33.05 104.00 18.85
N SER A 209 31.94 104.21 18.15
CA SER A 209 31.65 105.51 17.52
C SER A 209 31.45 106.64 18.54
N ASP A 210 30.84 106.33 19.68
CA ASP A 210 30.65 107.28 20.79
C ASP A 210 31.99 107.59 21.49
N GLU A 211 32.89 106.62 21.56
CA GLU A 211 34.27 106.80 22.05
C GLU A 211 35.10 107.65 21.07
N ASP A 212 35.08 107.33 19.78
CA ASP A 212 35.76 108.11 18.73
C ASP A 212 35.28 109.58 18.72
N MET A 213 33.97 109.82 18.88
CA MET A 213 33.42 111.17 18.99
C MET A 213 33.89 111.90 20.24
N ARG A 214 34.00 111.21 21.39
CA ARG A 214 34.58 111.77 22.62
C ARG A 214 36.06 112.10 22.45
N GLU A 215 36.85 111.22 21.82
CA GLU A 215 38.25 111.49 21.52
C GLU A 215 38.41 112.68 20.56
N LEU A 216 37.55 112.79 19.54
CA LEU A 216 37.58 113.90 18.59
C LEU A 216 37.28 115.24 19.28
N GLN A 217 36.32 115.25 20.22
CA GLN A 217 36.02 116.42 21.06
C GLN A 217 37.21 116.80 21.94
N GLN A 218 37.84 115.84 22.61
CA GLN A 218 39.05 116.09 23.41
C GLN A 218 40.20 116.65 22.55
N LYS A 219 40.42 116.11 21.34
CA LYS A 219 41.40 116.64 20.37
C LYS A 219 41.07 118.07 19.92
N ARG A 220 39.77 118.40 19.73
CA ARG A 220 39.34 119.78 19.41
C ARG A 220 39.62 120.73 20.57
N GLU A 221 39.30 120.35 21.80
CA GLU A 221 39.58 121.16 22.98
C GLU A 221 41.09 121.40 23.18
N GLN A 222 41.92 120.37 22.97
CA GLN A 222 43.37 120.49 23.03
C GLN A 222 43.92 121.39 21.92
N THR A 223 43.42 121.25 20.69
CA THR A 223 43.83 122.11 19.58
C THR A 223 43.38 123.56 19.77
N GLU A 224 42.21 123.83 20.36
CA GLU A 224 41.80 125.21 20.73
C GLU A 224 42.69 125.81 21.81
N LYS A 225 43.02 125.05 22.87
CA LYS A 225 43.99 125.48 23.90
C LYS A 225 45.34 125.84 23.27
N MET A 226 45.88 124.94 22.45
CA MET A 226 47.13 125.16 21.72
C MET A 226 47.03 126.34 20.74
N ARG A 227 45.88 126.54 20.07
CA ARG A 227 45.66 127.66 19.14
C ARG A 227 45.60 129.00 19.86
N ASN A 228 45.05 129.05 21.08
CA ASN A 228 45.06 130.23 21.92
C ASN A 228 46.47 130.54 22.41
N GLU A 229 47.21 129.54 22.90
CA GLU A 229 48.64 129.68 23.22
C GLU A 229 49.44 130.17 22.01
N MET A 230 49.20 129.59 20.83
CA MET A 230 49.86 129.99 19.58
C MET A 230 49.48 131.40 19.14
N LYS A 231 48.26 131.88 19.36
CA LYS A 231 47.89 133.29 19.13
C LYS A 231 48.66 134.22 20.06
N THR A 232 48.80 133.88 21.34
CA THR A 232 49.60 134.69 22.28
C THR A 232 51.08 134.69 21.90
N PHE A 233 51.63 133.53 21.48
CA PHE A 233 52.99 133.41 20.96
C PHE A 233 53.18 134.15 19.64
N GLN A 234 52.20 134.13 18.74
CA GLN A 234 52.28 134.80 17.45
C GLN A 234 52.21 136.32 17.61
N GLN A 235 51.43 136.86 18.55
CA GLN A 235 51.48 138.30 18.89
C GLN A 235 52.87 138.70 19.43
N ALA A 236 53.47 137.86 20.28
CA ALA A 236 54.85 138.05 20.75
C ALA A 236 55.90 137.87 19.63
N ARG A 237 55.61 137.05 18.61
CA ARG A 237 56.51 136.77 17.49
C ARG A 237 56.34 137.74 16.34
N ASP A 238 55.18 138.35 16.12
CA ASP A 238 54.96 139.35 15.07
C ASP A 238 55.55 140.71 15.49
N SER A 239 55.50 141.04 16.79
CA SER A 239 56.32 142.12 17.37
C SER A 239 57.83 141.87 17.26
N TRP A 240 58.26 140.60 17.11
CA TRP A 240 59.64 140.24 16.77
C TRP A 240 59.91 140.20 15.25
N ARG A 241 58.92 139.80 14.44
CA ARG A 241 59.08 139.61 12.99
C ARG A 241 58.99 140.91 12.21
N GLU A 242 58.31 141.94 12.70
CA GLU A 242 58.48 143.30 12.20
C GLU A 242 59.95 143.74 12.28
N LYS A 243 60.69 143.34 13.34
CA LYS A 243 62.13 143.63 13.47
C LYS A 243 63.03 142.77 12.57
N GLN A 244 62.52 141.67 12.01
CA GLN A 244 63.30 140.70 11.22
C GLN A 244 62.97 140.72 9.71
N LYS A 245 61.77 141.16 9.31
CA LYS A 245 61.40 141.31 7.88
C LYS A 245 62.20 142.39 7.16
N GLU A 246 62.80 143.32 7.89
CA GLU A 246 63.81 144.21 7.33
C GLU A 246 65.07 143.46 6.84
N LEU A 247 65.33 142.22 7.28
CA LEU A 247 66.59 141.49 7.01
C LEU A 247 66.52 140.44 5.87
N VAL A 248 65.38 139.79 5.62
CA VAL A 248 65.31 138.57 4.78
C VAL A 248 64.93 138.79 3.30
N ILE A 249 64.42 139.97 2.91
CA ILE A 249 64.14 140.31 1.49
C ILE A 249 65.39 140.16 0.58
N ILE A 250 66.57 139.97 1.17
CA ILE A 250 67.86 139.92 0.51
C ILE A 250 68.23 138.51 -0.07
N GLU A 251 67.67 137.38 0.39
CA GLU A 251 68.29 136.05 0.11
C GLU A 251 67.55 135.06 -0.85
N GLU A 252 66.21 135.08 -0.97
CA GLU A 252 65.44 133.93 -1.49
C GLU A 252 65.46 133.65 -3.02
N ARG A 253 66.25 134.34 -3.83
CA ARG A 253 66.16 134.25 -5.30
C ARG A 253 66.84 133.04 -5.98
N LYS A 254 67.22 131.94 -5.30
CA LYS A 254 68.30 131.05 -5.83
C LYS A 254 68.09 129.54 -6.06
N ILE A 255 67.01 128.83 -5.69
CA ILE A 255 67.13 127.34 -5.53
C ILE A 255 66.18 126.42 -6.37
N GLU A 256 65.27 126.92 -7.21
CA GLU A 256 64.13 126.10 -7.70
C GLU A 256 64.30 125.03 -8.81
N GLU A 257 65.49 124.68 -9.33
CA GLU A 257 65.53 124.08 -10.69
C GLU A 257 65.69 122.55 -10.90
N GLN A 258 65.96 121.65 -9.92
CA GLN A 258 66.63 120.38 -10.33
C GLN A 258 65.85 119.06 -10.55
N ASN A 259 64.63 118.79 -10.09
CA ASN A 259 64.25 117.38 -9.88
C ASN A 259 63.10 116.81 -10.74
N LYS A 260 63.34 116.31 -11.96
CA LYS A 260 62.22 115.80 -12.80
C LYS A 260 62.38 114.58 -13.74
N MET A 261 63.21 113.56 -13.52
CA MET A 261 63.20 112.39 -14.44
C MET A 261 63.31 110.98 -13.83
N VAL A 262 62.60 110.03 -14.47
CA VAL A 262 62.88 108.59 -14.64
C VAL A 262 62.11 107.56 -13.80
N ALA A 263 60.88 107.21 -14.19
CA ALA A 263 60.33 105.89 -13.90
C ALA A 263 59.40 105.44 -15.03
N ASP A 264 59.68 104.29 -15.67
CA ASP A 264 58.69 103.30 -16.16
C ASP A 264 59.29 102.23 -17.12
N ARG A 265 59.18 100.93 -16.77
CA ARG A 265 59.07 99.78 -17.72
C ARG A 265 58.87 98.40 -17.07
N SER A 266 57.82 97.69 -17.54
CA SER A 266 57.75 96.25 -17.90
C SER A 266 56.75 95.31 -17.16
N LEU A 267 55.75 94.83 -17.92
CA LEU A 267 54.72 93.82 -17.60
C LEU A 267 54.38 93.01 -18.88
N ALA A 268 54.90 91.78 -19.09
CA ALA A 268 54.66 91.03 -20.35
C ALA A 268 54.84 89.48 -20.40
N ILE A 269 54.56 88.64 -19.37
CA ILE A 269 54.95 87.19 -19.41
C ILE A 269 53.79 86.14 -19.37
N ILE A 270 52.50 86.48 -19.30
CA ILE A 270 51.48 85.51 -18.84
C ILE A 270 50.85 84.55 -19.91
N ALA A 271 51.31 84.49 -21.16
CA ALA A 271 50.53 83.86 -22.25
C ALA A 271 50.79 82.35 -22.63
N GLU A 272 51.54 81.53 -21.88
CA GLU A 272 52.04 80.22 -22.40
C GLU A 272 51.37 78.92 -21.86
N ARG A 273 50.30 78.99 -21.05
CA ARG A 273 49.85 77.81 -20.26
C ARG A 273 48.80 76.88 -20.90
N GLU A 274 48.23 77.18 -22.07
CA GLU A 274 46.99 76.52 -22.56
C GLU A 274 47.17 75.31 -23.52
N ARG A 275 48.38 74.88 -23.91
CA ARG A 275 48.55 73.86 -24.97
C ARG A 275 48.55 72.38 -24.54
N ARG A 276 48.44 72.03 -23.25
CA ARG A 276 48.67 70.64 -22.76
C ARG A 276 47.47 69.68 -22.72
N ILE A 277 46.26 70.09 -23.09
CA ILE A 277 45.03 69.30 -22.79
C ILE A 277 44.61 68.31 -23.91
N LYS A 278 45.11 68.42 -25.14
CA LYS A 278 44.56 67.68 -26.33
C LYS A 278 45.04 66.23 -26.56
N VAL A 279 45.84 65.62 -25.69
CA VAL A 279 46.46 64.28 -25.95
C VAL A 279 45.70 63.10 -25.30
N LYS A 280 44.71 63.35 -24.42
CA LYS A 280 44.02 62.28 -23.67
C LYS A 280 42.81 61.63 -24.38
N GLU A 281 42.40 62.09 -25.55
CA GLU A 281 41.15 61.64 -26.20
C GLU A 281 41.29 60.47 -27.19
N GLU A 282 42.51 60.09 -27.62
CA GLU A 282 42.70 59.07 -28.68
C GLU A 282 42.77 57.61 -28.19
N PHE A 283 42.95 57.36 -26.88
CA PHE A 283 43.10 56.02 -26.31
C PHE A 283 41.77 55.25 -26.19
N ASN A 284 40.65 55.96 -26.01
CA ASN A 284 39.34 55.35 -25.78
C ASN A 284 38.67 54.74 -27.03
N LYS A 285 39.21 54.98 -28.24
CA LYS A 285 38.62 54.47 -29.49
C LYS A 285 39.04 53.03 -29.87
N ARG A 286 40.07 52.44 -29.24
CA ARG A 286 40.59 51.11 -29.61
C ARG A 286 39.94 49.92 -28.90
N ILE A 287 39.25 50.13 -27.78
CA ILE A 287 38.66 49.05 -26.96
C ILE A 287 37.28 48.60 -27.48
N ALA A 288 36.56 49.45 -28.22
CA ALA A 288 35.22 49.15 -28.72
C ALA A 288 35.17 48.15 -29.90
N ALA A 289 36.28 47.94 -30.62
CA ALA A 289 36.31 47.07 -31.80
C ALA A 289 36.47 45.57 -31.49
N GLN A 290 36.87 45.20 -30.27
CA GLN A 290 37.21 43.82 -29.91
C GLN A 290 36.00 43.00 -29.41
N ILE A 291 34.91 43.66 -29.02
CA ILE A 291 33.70 43.03 -28.42
C ILE A 291 32.74 42.47 -29.48
N LEU A 292 32.74 43.01 -30.71
CA LEU A 292 31.84 42.59 -31.79
C LEU A 292 32.28 41.29 -32.51
N ALA A 293 33.50 40.81 -32.29
CA ALA A 293 34.02 39.60 -32.93
C ALA A 293 33.60 38.29 -32.20
N ASP A 294 33.35 38.35 -30.89
CA ASP A 294 33.03 37.17 -30.05
C ASP A 294 31.55 36.73 -30.11
N GLU A 295 30.63 37.61 -30.55
CA GLU A 295 29.20 37.29 -30.67
C GLU A 295 28.86 36.50 -31.95
N ALA A 296 29.69 36.59 -33.00
CA ALA A 296 29.50 35.84 -34.25
C ALA A 296 29.76 34.33 -34.08
N ALA A 297 30.69 33.93 -33.21
CA ALA A 297 31.04 32.52 -32.96
C ALA A 297 29.97 31.74 -32.16
N ARG A 298 29.07 32.44 -31.45
CA ARG A 298 27.97 31.79 -30.69
C ARG A 298 26.79 31.38 -31.57
N GLN A 299 26.59 32.00 -32.72
CA GLN A 299 25.44 31.73 -33.60
C GLN A 299 25.63 30.48 -34.50
N GLU A 300 26.87 30.02 -34.72
CA GLU A 300 27.13 28.80 -35.50
C GLU A 300 26.80 27.50 -34.72
N ARG A 301 26.92 27.52 -33.38
CA ARG A 301 26.55 26.36 -32.53
C ARG A 301 25.05 26.10 -32.48
N THR A 302 24.21 27.13 -32.66
CA THR A 302 22.75 27.01 -32.66
C THR A 302 22.17 26.46 -33.97
N ASN A 303 22.92 26.51 -35.07
CA ASN A 303 22.48 25.98 -36.37
C ASN A 303 22.68 24.45 -36.50
N ILE A 304 23.60 23.87 -35.72
CA ILE A 304 23.88 22.42 -35.72
C ILE A 304 22.78 21.62 -34.98
N ILE A 305 22.09 22.23 -34.01
CA ILE A 305 21.01 21.59 -33.24
C ILE A 305 19.70 21.49 -34.04
N LYS A 306 19.49 22.37 -35.03
CA LYS A 306 18.30 22.34 -35.92
C LYS A 306 18.38 21.25 -36.99
N LEU A 307 19.58 20.88 -37.44
CA LEU A 307 19.79 19.84 -38.47
C LEU A 307 19.59 18.40 -37.95
N LEU A 308 19.67 18.17 -36.64
CA LEU A 308 19.46 16.84 -36.03
C LEU A 308 17.98 16.55 -35.74
N GLN A 309 17.10 17.56 -35.68
CA GLN A 309 15.65 17.38 -35.49
C GLN A 309 14.89 17.14 -36.81
N GLU A 310 15.48 17.45 -37.96
CA GLU A 310 14.90 17.19 -39.30
C GLU A 310 15.15 15.76 -39.81
N GLN A 311 16.15 15.04 -39.29
CA GLN A 311 16.42 13.64 -39.66
C GLN A 311 15.52 12.62 -38.96
N GLU A 312 15.10 12.86 -37.71
CA GLU A 312 14.18 11.96 -36.96
C GLU A 312 12.71 12.04 -37.43
N TYR A 313 12.32 13.07 -38.19
CA TYR A 313 10.93 13.29 -38.64
C TYR A 313 10.59 12.64 -40.00
N LEU A 314 11.57 12.30 -40.85
CA LEU A 314 11.30 11.69 -42.17
C LEU A 314 11.60 10.18 -42.25
N GLU A 315 12.48 9.64 -41.38
CA GLU A 315 12.69 8.19 -41.26
C GLU A 315 11.44 7.44 -40.76
N LYS A 316 10.50 8.13 -40.12
CA LYS A 316 9.17 7.60 -39.73
C LYS A 316 8.17 7.48 -40.89
N ASN A 317 8.27 8.31 -41.93
CA ASN A 317 7.29 8.30 -43.05
C ASN A 317 7.62 7.27 -44.14
N VAL A 318 8.86 6.79 -44.22
CA VAL A 318 9.29 5.81 -45.25
C VAL A 318 9.02 4.35 -44.82
N GLN A 319 8.89 4.08 -43.51
CA GLN A 319 8.57 2.73 -43.00
C GLN A 319 7.07 2.39 -43.11
N ASP A 320 6.17 3.38 -43.09
CA ASP A 320 4.72 3.17 -43.18
C ASP A 320 4.23 2.96 -44.64
N ASP A 321 4.92 3.50 -45.64
CA ASP A 321 4.53 3.38 -47.07
C ASP A 321 4.94 2.05 -47.74
N ILE A 322 5.90 1.31 -47.17
CA ILE A 322 6.37 0.00 -47.69
C ILE A 322 5.45 -1.15 -47.22
N ALA A 323 4.84 -1.03 -46.04
CA ALA A 323 3.97 -2.06 -45.47
C ALA A 323 2.56 -2.15 -46.10
N GLU A 324 2.06 -1.05 -46.67
CA GLU A 324 0.75 -0.99 -47.36
C GLU A 324 0.80 -1.57 -48.79
N ARG A 325 1.89 -1.37 -49.53
CA ARG A 325 2.01 -1.82 -50.93
C ARG A 325 2.19 -3.34 -51.10
N GLU A 326 2.76 -4.03 -50.11
CA GLU A 326 2.95 -5.50 -50.17
C GLU A 326 1.70 -6.34 -49.81
N LYS A 327 0.71 -5.76 -49.12
CA LYS A 327 -0.55 -6.44 -48.78
C LYS A 327 -1.55 -6.48 -49.95
N LEU A 328 -1.48 -5.51 -50.87
CA LEU A 328 -2.40 -5.41 -52.02
C LEU A 328 -2.02 -6.35 -53.20
N GLU A 329 -0.74 -6.71 -53.33
CA GLU A 329 -0.20 -7.52 -54.44
C GLU A 329 -0.37 -9.04 -54.24
N ARG A 330 -0.44 -9.55 -53.00
CA ARG A 330 -0.63 -10.98 -52.71
C ARG A 330 -2.08 -11.45 -52.91
N VAL A 331 -3.06 -10.61 -52.60
CA VAL A 331 -4.50 -10.93 -52.72
C VAL A 331 -4.97 -11.03 -54.20
N ARG A 332 -4.26 -10.37 -55.12
CA ARG A 332 -4.60 -10.34 -56.56
C ARG A 332 -4.07 -11.54 -57.37
N ARG A 333 -3.11 -12.30 -56.84
CA ARG A 333 -2.46 -13.44 -57.52
C ARG A 333 -3.16 -14.77 -57.19
N ASP A 334 -3.51 -14.98 -55.91
CA ASP A 334 -4.15 -16.21 -55.42
C ASP A 334 -5.59 -16.42 -55.92
N THR A 335 -6.30 -15.33 -56.26
CA THR A 335 -7.68 -15.36 -56.76
C THR A 335 -7.80 -15.75 -58.25
N LYS A 336 -6.71 -15.64 -59.02
CA LYS A 336 -6.70 -15.92 -60.47
C LYS A 336 -6.25 -17.35 -60.81
N GLU A 337 -5.47 -17.99 -59.94
CA GLU A 337 -4.97 -19.36 -60.11
C GLU A 337 -5.97 -20.43 -59.62
N ALA A 338 -6.76 -20.14 -58.58
CA ALA A 338 -7.77 -21.08 -58.05
C ALA A 338 -8.96 -21.34 -59.01
N LEU A 339 -9.32 -20.38 -59.87
CA LEU A 339 -10.47 -20.47 -60.78
C LEU A 339 -10.17 -21.27 -62.07
N THR A 340 -8.90 -21.42 -62.45
CA THR A 340 -8.50 -22.09 -63.71
C THR A 340 -8.19 -23.59 -63.54
N ALA A 341 -7.90 -24.06 -62.32
CA ALA A 341 -7.70 -25.47 -62.01
C ALA A 341 -9.02 -26.29 -61.95
N GLN A 342 -10.11 -25.69 -61.47
CA GLN A 342 -11.41 -26.39 -61.26
C GLN A 342 -12.16 -26.76 -62.56
N MET A 343 -11.83 -26.12 -63.69
CA MET A 343 -12.53 -26.31 -64.97
C MET A 343 -11.91 -27.37 -65.89
N ARG A 344 -10.68 -27.85 -65.60
CA ARG A 344 -10.00 -28.88 -66.42
C ARG A 344 -10.26 -30.31 -65.91
N GLU A 345 -10.41 -30.50 -64.61
CA GLU A 345 -10.61 -31.82 -63.97
C GLU A 345 -12.01 -32.43 -64.21
N ARG A 346 -13.01 -31.62 -64.53
CA ARG A 346 -14.40 -32.06 -64.79
C ARG A 346 -14.65 -32.60 -66.20
N ARG A 347 -13.72 -32.43 -67.15
CA ARG A 347 -13.94 -32.74 -68.59
C ARG A 347 -13.42 -34.12 -69.01
N ASP A 348 -12.47 -34.70 -68.26
CA ASP A 348 -11.79 -35.95 -68.63
C ASP A 348 -12.42 -37.22 -68.00
N ALA A 349 -13.14 -37.10 -66.88
CA ALA A 349 -13.74 -38.25 -66.17
C ALA A 349 -15.00 -38.87 -66.84
N GLN A 350 -15.63 -38.18 -67.80
CA GLN A 350 -16.90 -38.60 -68.40
C GLN A 350 -16.71 -39.53 -69.63
N ARG A 351 -15.52 -39.55 -70.26
CA ARG A 351 -15.29 -40.29 -71.51
C ARG A 351 -14.86 -41.76 -71.30
N GLU A 352 -14.36 -42.11 -70.12
CA GLU A 352 -13.79 -43.45 -69.84
C GLU A 352 -14.82 -44.51 -69.38
N ARG A 353 -16.07 -44.10 -69.05
CA ARG A 353 -17.12 -45.00 -68.55
C ARG A 353 -17.94 -45.69 -69.65
N THR A 354 -18.03 -45.12 -70.84
CA THR A 354 -18.91 -45.61 -71.91
C THR A 354 -18.34 -46.80 -72.70
N GLU A 355 -17.03 -47.05 -72.65
CA GLU A 355 -16.39 -48.11 -73.46
C GLU A 355 -16.34 -49.49 -72.76
N LYS A 356 -16.50 -49.56 -71.43
CA LYS A 356 -16.39 -50.81 -70.65
C LYS A 356 -17.70 -51.64 -70.57
N GLU A 357 -18.87 -51.06 -70.87
CA GLU A 357 -20.17 -51.74 -70.72
C GLU A 357 -20.62 -52.58 -71.94
N ALA A 358 -20.00 -52.40 -73.11
CA ALA A 358 -20.40 -53.09 -74.34
C ALA A 358 -19.83 -54.52 -74.49
N ALA A 359 -18.73 -54.85 -73.81
CA ALA A 359 -18.05 -56.15 -73.94
C ALA A 359 -18.68 -57.28 -73.10
N PHE A 360 -19.38 -56.97 -72.01
CA PHE A 360 -19.87 -57.95 -71.02
C PHE A 360 -21.12 -58.74 -71.47
N ARG A 361 -21.92 -58.26 -72.43
CA ARG A 361 -23.23 -58.87 -72.75
C ARG A 361 -23.18 -60.12 -73.62
N ARG A 362 -22.08 -60.39 -74.33
CA ARG A 362 -22.00 -61.48 -75.33
C ARG A 362 -21.61 -62.85 -74.76
N GLU A 363 -21.11 -62.92 -73.53
CA GLU A 363 -20.61 -64.18 -72.93
C GLU A 363 -21.68 -64.97 -72.14
N THR A 364 -22.80 -64.31 -71.81
CA THR A 364 -23.84 -64.83 -70.90
C THR A 364 -24.85 -65.79 -71.54
N GLU A 365 -25.10 -65.69 -72.85
CA GLU A 365 -26.22 -66.40 -73.49
C GLU A 365 -25.91 -67.87 -73.81
N ALA A 366 -24.64 -68.24 -73.99
CA ALA A 366 -24.25 -69.60 -74.38
C ALA A 366 -24.32 -70.65 -73.26
N LYS A 367 -24.34 -70.23 -71.99
CA LYS A 367 -24.36 -71.14 -70.83
C LYS A 367 -25.76 -71.67 -70.48
N MET A 368 -26.82 -71.06 -70.99
CA MET A 368 -28.19 -71.31 -70.52
C MET A 368 -28.83 -72.61 -71.06
N ALA A 369 -28.33 -73.15 -72.18
CA ALA A 369 -28.98 -74.25 -72.89
C ALA A 369 -28.68 -75.65 -72.32
N ASP A 370 -27.49 -75.87 -71.74
CA ASP A 370 -27.06 -77.19 -71.23
C ASP A 370 -27.70 -77.56 -69.87
N ASP A 371 -28.35 -76.60 -69.22
CA ASP A 371 -28.88 -76.75 -67.87
C ASP A 371 -30.30 -77.36 -67.80
N GLU A 372 -31.08 -77.34 -68.88
CA GLU A 372 -32.49 -77.78 -68.86
C GLU A 372 -32.67 -79.32 -68.81
N ALA A 373 -31.77 -80.09 -69.42
CA ALA A 373 -31.94 -81.54 -69.55
C ALA A 373 -31.73 -82.29 -68.22
N LYS A 374 -30.80 -81.83 -67.38
CA LYS A 374 -30.54 -82.38 -66.04
C LYS A 374 -31.68 -82.10 -65.04
N ALA A 375 -32.71 -81.34 -65.43
CA ALA A 375 -33.76 -80.87 -64.52
C ALA A 375 -34.85 -81.92 -64.20
N ARG A 376 -35.17 -82.83 -65.13
CA ARG A 376 -36.36 -83.70 -65.02
C ARG A 376 -36.18 -84.88 -64.07
N GLU A 377 -35.03 -85.55 -64.09
CA GLU A 377 -34.77 -86.73 -63.26
C GLU A 377 -34.55 -86.37 -61.78
N LYS A 378 -33.96 -85.19 -61.55
CA LYS A 378 -33.91 -84.55 -60.23
C LYS A 378 -35.30 -84.30 -59.63
N LEU A 379 -36.36 -84.16 -60.43
CA LEU A 379 -37.69 -83.74 -59.95
C LEU A 379 -38.38 -84.82 -59.10
N ARG A 380 -38.13 -86.11 -59.38
CA ARG A 380 -38.75 -87.24 -58.65
C ARG A 380 -38.09 -87.49 -57.31
N GLN A 381 -36.76 -87.57 -57.27
CA GLN A 381 -36.00 -87.69 -56.02
C GLN A 381 -36.24 -86.49 -55.09
N LYS A 382 -36.42 -85.29 -55.65
CA LYS A 382 -36.82 -84.08 -54.90
C LYS A 382 -38.18 -84.19 -54.20
N ARG A 383 -39.15 -84.96 -54.71
CA ARG A 383 -40.49 -85.06 -54.10
C ARG A 383 -40.49 -85.89 -52.81
N GLU A 384 -39.75 -86.99 -52.77
CA GLU A 384 -39.65 -87.84 -51.58
C GLU A 384 -38.73 -87.22 -50.52
N GLN A 385 -37.60 -86.66 -50.95
CA GLN A 385 -36.76 -85.80 -50.10
C GLN A 385 -37.58 -84.62 -49.55
N GLY A 386 -38.48 -84.04 -50.33
CA GLY A 386 -39.36 -82.93 -49.92
C GLY A 386 -40.32 -83.27 -48.78
N LYS A 387 -40.79 -84.52 -48.67
CA LYS A 387 -41.68 -84.95 -47.56
C LYS A 387 -40.94 -85.12 -46.24
N LEU A 388 -39.78 -85.78 -46.27
CA LEU A 388 -38.89 -85.90 -45.10
C LEU A 388 -38.35 -84.53 -44.67
N TYR A 389 -37.99 -83.68 -45.65
CA TYR A 389 -37.60 -82.30 -45.43
C TYR A 389 -38.73 -81.48 -44.79
N SER A 390 -39.98 -81.66 -45.20
CA SER A 390 -41.13 -80.96 -44.59
C SER A 390 -41.35 -81.35 -43.12
N GLN A 391 -41.23 -82.63 -42.77
CA GLN A 391 -41.34 -83.09 -41.39
C GLN A 391 -40.19 -82.58 -40.51
N GLU A 392 -38.95 -82.65 -40.99
CA GLU A 392 -37.79 -82.10 -40.28
C GLU A 392 -37.87 -80.56 -40.18
N LEU A 393 -38.36 -79.88 -41.22
CA LEU A 393 -38.59 -78.43 -41.21
C LEU A 393 -39.66 -78.04 -40.19
N LEU A 394 -40.75 -78.79 -40.07
CA LEU A 394 -41.77 -78.56 -39.03
C LEU A 394 -41.21 -78.77 -37.62
N ARG A 395 -40.37 -79.80 -37.42
CA ARG A 395 -39.66 -80.03 -36.16
C ARG A 395 -38.73 -78.86 -35.83
N GLN A 396 -37.97 -78.39 -36.82
CA GLN A 396 -37.11 -77.21 -36.70
C GLN A 396 -37.89 -75.92 -36.46
N ILE A 397 -39.07 -75.74 -37.06
CA ILE A 397 -39.95 -74.60 -36.82
C ILE A 397 -40.46 -74.62 -35.37
N GLN A 398 -40.87 -75.78 -34.86
CA GLN A 398 -41.31 -75.92 -33.47
C GLN A 398 -40.16 -75.72 -32.48
N GLU A 399 -38.98 -76.26 -32.76
CA GLU A 399 -37.78 -76.07 -31.95
C GLU A 399 -37.32 -74.61 -31.97
N ASN A 400 -37.32 -73.96 -33.14
CA ASN A 400 -37.02 -72.54 -33.28
C ASN A 400 -38.08 -71.65 -32.60
N ALA A 401 -39.36 -72.03 -32.62
CA ALA A 401 -40.41 -71.31 -31.91
C ALA A 401 -40.22 -71.42 -30.38
N ARG A 402 -39.81 -72.59 -29.87
CA ARG A 402 -39.44 -72.76 -28.46
C ARG A 402 -38.21 -71.94 -28.10
N ARG A 403 -37.14 -72.00 -28.90
CA ARG A 403 -35.93 -71.18 -28.71
C ARG A 403 -36.23 -69.69 -28.71
N LYS A 404 -37.02 -69.19 -29.67
CA LYS A 404 -37.46 -67.78 -29.71
C LYS A 404 -38.30 -67.39 -28.49
N ALA A 405 -39.19 -68.26 -28.01
CA ALA A 405 -39.97 -67.99 -26.82
C ALA A 405 -39.11 -67.95 -25.54
N GLU A 406 -38.08 -68.80 -25.45
CA GLU A 406 -37.08 -68.76 -24.37
C GLU A 406 -36.21 -67.50 -24.47
N GLU A 407 -35.73 -67.14 -25.66
CA GLU A 407 -34.98 -65.91 -25.92
C GLU A 407 -35.80 -64.66 -25.56
N GLN A 408 -37.07 -64.60 -25.95
CA GLN A 408 -37.99 -63.51 -25.60
C GLN A 408 -38.17 -63.41 -24.08
N LYS A 409 -38.39 -64.52 -23.37
CA LYS A 409 -38.49 -64.50 -21.90
C LYS A 409 -37.20 -64.02 -21.24
N MET A 410 -36.04 -64.44 -21.75
CA MET A 410 -34.74 -63.97 -21.26
C MET A 410 -34.53 -62.48 -21.53
N GLU A 411 -34.98 -61.99 -22.69
CA GLU A 411 -34.92 -60.57 -23.04
C GLU A 411 -35.87 -59.72 -22.19
N GLU A 412 -37.09 -60.19 -21.93
CA GLU A 412 -38.05 -59.55 -21.02
C GLU A 412 -37.48 -59.47 -19.59
N GLN A 413 -36.89 -60.56 -19.08
CA GLN A 413 -36.24 -60.55 -17.77
C GLN A 413 -35.06 -59.56 -17.71
N ARG A 414 -34.26 -59.47 -18.78
CA ARG A 414 -33.18 -58.47 -18.88
C ARG A 414 -33.74 -57.06 -18.92
N ALA A 415 -34.82 -56.82 -19.65
CA ALA A 415 -35.47 -55.51 -19.74
C ALA A 415 -36.03 -55.06 -18.38
N VAL A 416 -36.69 -55.96 -17.65
CA VAL A 416 -37.15 -55.71 -16.27
C VAL A 416 -35.98 -55.39 -15.35
N TYR A 417 -34.90 -56.18 -15.40
CA TYR A 417 -33.70 -55.94 -14.60
C TYR A 417 -33.06 -54.57 -14.89
N VAL A 418 -32.91 -54.21 -16.17
CA VAL A 418 -32.36 -52.91 -16.57
C VAL A 418 -33.27 -51.77 -16.09
N TRP A 419 -34.59 -51.92 -16.23
CA TRP A 419 -35.55 -50.93 -15.76
C TRP A 419 -35.51 -50.74 -14.24
N GLU A 420 -35.43 -51.83 -13.47
CA GLU A 420 -35.28 -51.75 -12.01
C GLU A 420 -33.95 -51.12 -11.59
N CYS A 421 -32.86 -51.41 -12.30
CA CYS A 421 -31.55 -50.79 -12.06
C CYS A 421 -31.59 -49.30 -12.35
N ASP A 422 -32.21 -48.89 -13.47
CA ASP A 422 -32.35 -47.48 -13.83
C ASP A 422 -33.25 -46.74 -12.84
N LYS A 423 -34.36 -47.36 -12.41
CA LYS A 423 -35.23 -46.79 -11.36
C LYS A 423 -34.48 -46.57 -10.05
N LYS A 424 -33.72 -47.57 -9.57
CA LYS A 424 -32.89 -47.43 -8.36
C LYS A 424 -31.83 -46.34 -8.53
N TRP A 425 -31.22 -46.25 -9.72
CA TRP A 425 -30.27 -45.19 -10.05
C TRP A 425 -30.92 -43.80 -9.96
N GLN A 426 -32.09 -43.62 -10.57
CA GLN A 426 -32.83 -42.35 -10.53
C GLN A 426 -33.25 -41.96 -9.11
N GLU A 427 -33.64 -42.92 -8.27
CA GLU A 427 -33.95 -42.68 -6.85
C GLU A 427 -32.71 -42.24 -6.07
N GLU A 428 -31.55 -42.86 -6.29
CA GLU A 428 -30.28 -42.45 -5.70
C GLU A 428 -29.84 -41.06 -6.15
N VAL A 429 -29.94 -40.78 -7.45
CA VAL A 429 -29.63 -39.47 -8.04
C VAL A 429 -30.54 -38.39 -7.44
N SER A 430 -31.84 -38.66 -7.31
CA SER A 430 -32.80 -37.70 -6.74
C SER A 430 -32.50 -37.39 -5.27
N LYS A 431 -32.16 -38.40 -4.47
CA LYS A 431 -31.74 -38.22 -3.07
C LYS A 431 -30.44 -37.43 -2.97
N GLU A 432 -29.47 -37.70 -3.84
CA GLU A 432 -28.21 -36.97 -3.85
C GLU A 432 -28.40 -35.52 -4.31
N ARG A 433 -29.31 -35.30 -5.25
CA ARG A 433 -29.71 -33.98 -5.71
C ARG A 433 -30.33 -33.17 -4.58
N GLU A 434 -31.23 -33.77 -3.80
CA GLU A 434 -31.84 -33.15 -2.62
C GLU A 434 -30.77 -32.75 -1.59
N LYS A 435 -29.80 -33.63 -1.31
CA LYS A 435 -28.67 -33.32 -0.41
C LYS A 435 -27.80 -32.18 -0.92
N MET A 436 -27.43 -32.18 -2.20
CA MET A 436 -26.66 -31.07 -2.80
C MET A 436 -27.39 -29.74 -2.64
N ILE A 437 -28.72 -29.75 -2.79
CA ILE A 437 -29.54 -28.56 -2.64
C ILE A 437 -29.59 -28.12 -1.17
N GLU A 438 -29.84 -29.03 -0.25
CA GLU A 438 -29.88 -28.74 1.20
C GLU A 438 -28.53 -28.20 1.71
N GLU A 439 -27.41 -28.72 1.18
CA GLU A 439 -26.05 -28.31 1.58
C GLU A 439 -25.66 -26.95 0.98
N HIS A 440 -25.90 -26.74 -0.32
CA HIS A 440 -25.29 -25.62 -1.06
C HIS A 440 -26.23 -24.47 -1.40
N VAL A 441 -27.53 -24.71 -1.55
CA VAL A 441 -28.45 -23.64 -1.99
C VAL A 441 -28.68 -22.56 -0.93
N PRO A 442 -28.90 -22.87 0.37
CA PRO A 442 -29.16 -21.84 1.38
C PRO A 442 -28.13 -20.69 1.42
N PRO A 443 -26.80 -20.92 1.44
CA PRO A 443 -25.81 -19.83 1.44
C PRO A 443 -25.67 -19.11 0.08
N LEU A 444 -26.32 -19.61 -0.97
CA LEU A 444 -26.26 -19.08 -2.33
C LEU A 444 -27.58 -18.45 -2.80
N LEU A 445 -28.59 -18.39 -1.93
CA LEU A 445 -29.84 -17.70 -2.21
C LEU A 445 -29.56 -16.23 -2.55
N GLY A 446 -30.02 -15.79 -3.72
CA GLY A 446 -29.75 -14.45 -4.26
C GLY A 446 -28.57 -14.38 -5.25
N TYR A 447 -27.70 -15.40 -5.28
CA TYR A 447 -26.53 -15.46 -6.15
C TYR A 447 -26.63 -16.53 -7.25
N LEU A 448 -27.66 -17.38 -7.19
CA LEU A 448 -27.95 -18.40 -8.20
C LEU A 448 -28.78 -17.86 -9.35
N GLN A 449 -28.51 -18.35 -10.55
CA GLN A 449 -29.31 -18.07 -11.74
C GLN A 449 -30.73 -18.65 -11.63
N ALA A 450 -31.68 -18.04 -12.33
CA ALA A 450 -33.04 -18.55 -12.40
C ALA A 450 -33.07 -19.96 -13.03
N GLY A 451 -33.84 -20.87 -12.43
CA GLY A 451 -34.02 -22.24 -12.94
C GLY A 451 -32.95 -23.25 -12.49
N VAL A 452 -31.99 -22.88 -11.65
CA VAL A 452 -31.06 -23.85 -11.02
C VAL A 452 -31.79 -24.76 -10.02
N VAL A 453 -32.70 -24.16 -9.24
CA VAL A 453 -33.55 -24.84 -8.26
C VAL A 453 -34.91 -25.14 -8.91
N GLN A 454 -35.30 -26.40 -8.97
CA GLN A 454 -36.59 -26.84 -9.49
C GLN A 454 -37.68 -26.63 -8.44
N ARG A 455 -38.97 -26.68 -8.85
CA ARG A 455 -40.10 -26.52 -7.92
C ARG A 455 -40.11 -27.58 -6.81
N ALA A 456 -39.75 -28.83 -7.13
CA ALA A 456 -39.69 -29.92 -6.15
C ALA A 456 -38.64 -29.66 -5.05
N ASP A 457 -37.61 -28.85 -5.36
CA ASP A 457 -36.46 -28.63 -4.49
C ASP A 457 -36.67 -27.54 -3.47
N LEU A 458 -37.69 -26.71 -3.68
CA LEU A 458 -37.98 -25.57 -2.83
C LEU A 458 -38.20 -26.00 -1.38
N ALA A 459 -38.73 -27.21 -1.15
CA ALA A 459 -38.90 -27.77 0.18
C ALA A 459 -37.54 -28.04 0.88
N ALA A 460 -36.55 -28.55 0.15
CA ALA A 460 -35.20 -28.79 0.67
C ALA A 460 -34.39 -27.49 0.80
N ALA A 461 -34.51 -26.58 -0.18
CA ALA A 461 -33.81 -25.29 -0.20
C ALA A 461 -34.28 -24.32 0.89
N ARG A 462 -35.55 -24.40 1.31
CA ARG A 462 -36.14 -23.51 2.32
C ARG A 462 -35.90 -23.96 3.75
N ARG A 463 -35.28 -25.12 4.01
CA ARG A 463 -34.91 -25.51 5.38
C ARG A 463 -33.78 -24.60 5.84
N PRO A 464 -34.05 -23.58 6.67
CA PRO A 464 -32.97 -22.77 7.15
C PRO A 464 -32.20 -23.64 8.14
N LYS A 465 -30.92 -23.92 7.84
CA LYS A 465 -29.97 -24.15 8.94
C LYS A 465 -29.91 -22.82 9.67
N CYS A 466 -30.76 -22.67 10.70
CA CYS A 466 -30.66 -21.57 11.64
C CYS A 466 -29.26 -21.67 12.25
N ASN A 467 -28.31 -20.92 11.69
CA ASN A 467 -27.05 -20.67 12.37
C ASN A 467 -27.42 -20.08 13.73
N ALA A 468 -26.74 -20.53 14.80
CA ALA A 468 -27.01 -20.05 16.16
C ALA A 468 -26.96 -18.50 16.25
N GLN A 469 -26.27 -17.83 15.32
CA GLN A 469 -26.24 -16.38 15.16
C GLN A 469 -27.59 -15.74 14.76
N CYS A 470 -28.50 -16.47 14.11
CA CYS A 470 -29.83 -15.98 13.75
C CYS A 470 -30.82 -15.97 14.94
N ARG A 471 -30.54 -16.69 16.04
CA ARG A 471 -31.34 -16.55 17.27
C ARG A 471 -31.08 -15.20 17.96
N ALA A 472 -29.83 -14.71 17.94
CA ALA A 472 -29.46 -13.46 18.60
C ALA A 472 -30.10 -12.20 17.97
N LEU A 473 -30.54 -12.27 16.71
CA LEU A 473 -31.18 -11.14 16.00
C LEU A 473 -32.71 -11.19 15.97
N ARG A 474 -33.34 -12.20 16.60
CA ARG A 474 -34.81 -12.24 16.79
C ARG A 474 -35.25 -11.79 18.18
N ASP A 475 -34.32 -11.70 19.13
CA ASP A 475 -34.58 -11.31 20.52
C ASP A 475 -34.15 -9.86 20.84
N TYR A 476 -33.81 -9.08 19.80
CA TYR A 476 -33.67 -7.61 19.82
C TYR A 476 -34.54 -7.02 18.71
#